data_AF-A0A956LGD3-F1
#
_entry.id   AF-A0A956LGD3-F1
#
_cell.length_a   1.000
_cell.length_b   1.000
_cell.length_c   1.000
_cell.angle_alpha   90.00
_cell.angle_beta   90.00
_cell.angle_gamma   90.00
#
_symmetry.space_group_name_H-M   'P 1'
#
loop_
_entity.id
_entity.type
_entity.pdbx_description
1 polymer ?
#
loop_
_entity_poly.entity_id
_entity_poly.type
_entity_poly.pdbx_seq_one_letter_code
_entity_poly.pdbx_strand_id
1 'polypeptide(L)'
;LKMITADYCGTGEPFTENGTPLIWENASGTIEPSPLWTPGEVEAVWTDAGALCLDTPRLGDTVGALPCALPPCAGLSVSDGEWITVNPA
;
A
#
# COMPACT_ATOMS: atom_id res chain seq x y z
N LEU A 1 7.09 9.01 0.22
CA LEU A 1 6.65 9.07 1.64
C LEU A 1 5.24 8.53 1.82
N LYS A 2 4.31 8.82 0.88
CA LYS A 2 2.90 8.43 0.95
C LYS A 2 2.68 6.96 1.28
N MET A 3 3.33 6.07 0.53
CA MET A 3 3.29 4.64 0.79
C MET A 3 3.81 4.28 2.19
N ILE A 4 4.90 4.88 2.68
CA ILE A 4 5.43 4.56 4.04
C ILE A 4 4.39 4.89 5.11
N THR A 5 3.72 6.04 5.01
CA THR A 5 2.73 6.51 5.99
C THR A 5 1.32 5.97 5.73
N ALA A 6 1.14 5.08 4.77
CA ALA A 6 -0.16 4.66 4.27
C ALA A 6 -1.08 5.86 3.93
N ASP A 7 -0.53 6.96 3.41
CA ASP A 7 -1.31 8.12 2.97
C ASP A 7 -1.94 7.80 1.62
N TYR A 8 -2.98 6.95 1.66
CA TYR A 8 -3.64 6.38 0.49
C TYR A 8 -4.22 7.48 -0.42
N CYS A 9 -4.73 8.57 0.17
CA CYS A 9 -5.37 9.65 -0.57
C CYS A 9 -4.41 10.79 -0.98
N GLY A 10 -3.14 10.75 -0.55
CA GLY A 10 -2.16 11.78 -0.86
C GLY A 10 -2.32 13.09 -0.08
N THR A 11 -3.21 13.15 0.89
CA THR A 11 -3.63 14.39 1.57
C THR A 11 -2.69 14.81 2.70
N GLY A 12 -1.74 13.95 3.06
CA GLY A 12 -0.83 14.12 4.20
C GLY A 12 -1.32 13.44 5.47
N GLU A 13 -2.52 12.84 5.46
CA GLU A 13 -3.06 12.09 6.59
C GLU A 13 -2.47 10.67 6.60
N PRO A 14 -1.81 10.25 7.69
CA PRO A 14 -1.30 8.89 7.80
C PRO A 14 -2.41 7.92 8.19
N PHE A 15 -2.39 6.73 7.60
CA PHE A 15 -3.31 5.64 7.94
C PHE A 15 -2.58 4.37 8.38
N THR A 16 -1.50 4.59 9.10
CA THR A 16 -0.65 3.57 9.73
C THR A 16 -0.08 4.14 11.02
N GLU A 17 0.51 3.29 11.83
CA GLU A 17 1.16 3.70 13.07
C GLU A 17 2.58 3.12 13.16
N ASN A 18 3.37 3.66 14.07
CA ASN A 18 4.73 3.18 14.28
C ASN A 18 4.70 1.70 14.71
N GLY A 19 5.51 0.89 14.03
CA GLY A 19 5.61 -0.55 14.30
C GLY A 19 4.65 -1.39 13.46
N THR A 20 3.74 -0.79 12.69
CA THR A 20 2.98 -1.53 11.66
C THR A 20 3.95 -2.10 10.62
N PRO A 21 3.93 -3.42 10.36
CA PRO A 21 4.77 -4.02 9.32
C PRO A 21 4.47 -3.45 7.93
N LEU A 22 5.50 -3.36 7.10
CA LEU A 22 5.41 -2.90 5.72
C LEU A 22 6.24 -3.82 4.82
N ILE A 23 5.55 -4.52 3.93
CA ILE A 23 6.15 -5.35 2.89
C ILE A 23 5.86 -4.69 1.55
N TRP A 24 6.89 -4.54 0.72
CA TRP A 24 6.84 -3.72 -0.47
C TRP A 24 7.88 -4.15 -1.51
N GLU A 25 7.60 -3.83 -2.75
CA GLU A 25 8.51 -3.97 -3.89
C GLU A 25 8.30 -2.82 -4.87
N ASN A 26 9.26 -2.59 -5.78
CA ASN A 26 9.13 -1.61 -6.84
C ASN A 26 9.13 -2.19 -8.24
N ALA A 27 8.63 -1.38 -9.17
CA ALA A 27 8.52 -1.73 -10.58
C ALA A 27 9.88 -2.06 -11.22
N SER A 28 10.98 -1.52 -10.68
CA SER A 28 12.33 -1.80 -11.18
C SER A 28 12.95 -3.12 -10.66
N GLY A 29 12.33 -3.80 -9.69
CA GLY A 29 12.87 -5.02 -9.07
C GLY A 29 14.18 -4.79 -8.30
N THR A 30 14.45 -3.55 -7.88
CA THR A 30 15.63 -3.23 -7.05
C THR A 30 15.32 -3.37 -5.56
N ILE A 31 14.04 -3.30 -5.19
CA ILE A 31 13.52 -3.63 -3.88
C ILE A 31 12.59 -4.82 -4.06
N GLU A 32 12.98 -5.92 -3.44
CA GLU A 32 12.21 -7.17 -3.39
C GLU A 32 11.64 -7.35 -1.97
N PRO A 33 10.50 -8.05 -1.81
CA PRO A 33 9.95 -8.35 -0.50
C PRO A 33 10.97 -9.08 0.37
N SER A 34 11.09 -8.67 1.64
CA SER A 34 12.03 -9.30 2.55
C SER A 34 11.69 -10.78 2.75
N PRO A 35 12.67 -11.71 2.65
CA PRO A 35 12.44 -13.14 2.82
C PRO A 35 12.05 -13.53 4.25
N LEU A 36 12.11 -12.59 5.20
CA LEU A 36 11.68 -12.79 6.58
C LEU A 36 10.16 -12.72 6.74
N TRP A 37 9.44 -12.28 5.72
CA TRP A 37 8.00 -12.12 5.74
C TRP A 37 7.35 -12.98 4.66
N THR A 38 6.19 -13.53 4.99
CA THR A 38 5.32 -14.19 4.02
C THR A 38 4.34 -13.15 3.48
N PRO A 39 4.37 -12.80 2.18
CA PRO A 39 3.37 -11.94 1.57
C PRO A 39 1.96 -12.53 1.76
N GLY A 40 1.07 -11.71 2.30
CA GLY A 40 -0.36 -11.98 2.42
C GLY A 40 -1.15 -11.25 1.34
N GLU A 41 -2.26 -10.61 1.75
CA GLU A 41 -3.14 -9.88 0.83
C GLU A 41 -2.50 -8.57 0.33
N VAL A 42 -2.86 -8.18 -0.90
CA VAL A 42 -2.48 -6.87 -1.45
C VAL A 42 -3.07 -5.77 -0.58
N GLU A 43 -2.24 -4.80 -0.21
CA GLU A 43 -2.69 -3.57 0.41
C GLU A 43 -3.06 -2.57 -0.69
N ALA A 44 -2.06 -2.09 -1.44
CA ALA A 44 -2.25 -1.03 -2.43
C ALA A 44 -1.14 -0.98 -3.48
N VAL A 45 -1.46 -0.43 -4.65
CA VAL A 45 -0.49 0.01 -5.68
C VAL A 45 -0.34 1.52 -5.58
N TRP A 46 0.89 2.03 -5.70
CA TRP A 46 1.23 3.39 -5.32
C TRP A 46 1.93 4.18 -6.42
N THR A 47 1.62 5.47 -6.46
CA THR A 47 2.38 6.52 -7.15
C THR A 47 3.01 7.47 -6.12
N ASP A 48 3.67 8.51 -6.59
CA ASP A 48 4.12 9.62 -5.74
C ASP A 48 2.96 10.43 -5.13
N ALA A 49 1.80 10.45 -5.80
CA ALA A 49 0.61 11.16 -5.38
C ALA A 49 -0.23 10.43 -4.32
N GLY A 50 -0.12 9.11 -4.21
CA GLY A 50 -0.96 8.29 -3.33
C GLY A 50 -1.21 6.90 -3.89
N ALA A 51 -2.17 6.19 -3.34
CA ALA A 51 -2.57 4.88 -3.82
C ALA A 51 -3.44 5.00 -5.08
N LEU A 52 -3.20 4.15 -6.07
CA LEU A 52 -4.07 3.96 -7.25
C LEU A 52 -5.29 3.11 -6.91
N CYS A 53 -5.13 2.19 -5.96
CA CYS A 53 -6.13 1.24 -5.50
C CYS A 53 -5.88 0.86 -4.05
N LEU A 54 -6.89 0.28 -3.39
CA LEU A 54 -6.78 -0.23 -2.03
C LEU A 54 -7.67 -1.46 -1.86
N ASP A 55 -7.07 -2.57 -1.39
CA ASP A 55 -7.79 -3.79 -1.03
C ASP A 55 -7.83 -3.95 0.50
N THR A 56 -6.75 -4.41 1.13
CA THR A 56 -6.69 -4.62 2.58
C THR A 56 -5.81 -3.54 3.24
N PRO A 57 -6.37 -2.52 3.91
CA PRO A 57 -5.57 -1.52 4.61
C PRO A 57 -4.83 -2.14 5.79
N ARG A 58 -3.68 -1.56 6.15
CA ARG A 58 -2.86 -2.04 7.27
C ARG A 58 -3.60 -2.06 8.61
N LEU A 59 -4.54 -1.13 8.79
CA LEU A 59 -5.40 -1.02 9.96
C LEU A 59 -6.85 -1.29 9.49
N GLY A 60 -7.53 -2.29 10.07
CA GLY A 60 -8.76 -2.85 9.51
C GLY A 60 -9.94 -1.88 9.32
N ASP A 61 -10.05 -0.83 10.14
CA ASP A 61 -11.18 0.12 10.09
C ASP A 61 -10.93 1.37 9.22
N THR A 62 -9.84 1.39 8.45
CA THR A 62 -9.40 2.61 7.76
C THR A 62 -10.28 3.00 6.58
N VAL A 63 -10.85 2.04 5.84
CA VAL A 63 -11.55 2.33 4.57
C VAL A 63 -12.68 3.34 4.75
N GLY A 64 -13.44 3.24 5.84
CA GLY A 64 -14.55 4.16 6.13
C GLY A 64 -14.13 5.58 6.52
N ALA A 65 -12.86 5.77 6.89
CA ALA A 65 -12.30 7.05 7.30
C ALA A 65 -11.53 7.77 6.18
N LEU A 66 -11.34 7.13 5.02
CA LEU A 66 -10.59 7.73 3.92
C LEU A 66 -11.32 8.96 3.35
N PRO A 67 -10.62 10.08 3.11
CA PRO A 67 -11.19 11.25 2.47
C PRO A 67 -11.39 11.09 0.95
N CYS A 68 -11.07 9.92 0.39
CA CYS A 68 -11.16 9.60 -1.02
C CYS A 68 -11.75 8.21 -1.25
N ALA A 69 -12.28 7.97 -2.45
CA ALA A 69 -12.69 6.66 -2.90
C ALA A 69 -11.59 6.03 -3.74
N LEU A 70 -11.14 4.83 -3.37
CA LEU A 70 -10.17 4.05 -4.13
C LEU A 70 -10.84 2.81 -4.70
N PRO A 71 -10.54 2.45 -5.97
CA PRO A 71 -11.00 1.18 -6.54
C PRO A 71 -10.23 0.00 -5.93
N PRO A 72 -10.76 -1.24 -6.07
CA PRO A 72 -10.01 -2.45 -5.72
C PRO A 72 -8.77 -2.61 -6.61
N CYS A 73 -7.77 -3.34 -6.13
CA CYS A 73 -6.50 -3.54 -6.85
C CYS A 73 -6.55 -4.64 -7.92
N ALA A 74 -7.69 -5.32 -8.10
CA ALA A 74 -7.85 -6.36 -9.11
C ALA A 74 -7.49 -5.86 -10.52
N GLY A 75 -6.46 -6.46 -11.12
CA GLY A 75 -5.98 -6.12 -12.46
C GLY A 75 -4.90 -5.03 -12.49
N LEU A 76 -4.51 -4.48 -11.34
CA LEU A 76 -3.35 -3.62 -11.19
C LEU A 76 -2.16 -4.39 -10.64
N SER A 77 -0.97 -3.89 -10.94
CA SER A 77 0.33 -4.46 -10.59
C SER A 77 1.30 -3.36 -10.19
N VAL A 78 2.47 -3.75 -9.69
CA VAL A 78 3.56 -2.81 -9.43
C VAL A 78 3.94 -1.95 -10.65
N SER A 79 3.75 -2.47 -11.87
CA SER A 79 4.07 -1.74 -13.11
C SER A 79 3.04 -0.67 -13.51
N ASP A 80 1.85 -0.70 -12.93
CA ASP A 80 0.83 0.35 -13.14
C ASP A 80 1.10 1.58 -12.25
N GLY A 81 1.91 1.41 -11.20
CA GLY A 81 2.44 2.46 -10.36
C GLY A 81 3.97 2.45 -10.35
N GLU A 82 4.53 2.69 -9.17
CA GLU A 82 5.97 2.53 -8.90
C GLU A 82 6.21 1.51 -7.78
N TRP A 83 5.28 1.41 -6.82
CA TRP A 83 5.36 0.50 -5.68
C TRP A 83 4.08 -0.30 -5.52
N ILE A 84 4.20 -1.50 -4.98
CA ILE A 84 3.08 -2.27 -4.44
C ILE A 84 3.41 -2.64 -3.00
N THR A 85 2.39 -2.66 -2.14
CA THR A 85 2.50 -3.12 -0.76
C THR A 85 1.55 -4.27 -0.50
N VAL A 86 1.97 -5.15 0.40
CA VAL A 86 1.21 -6.33 0.83
C VAL A 86 1.25 -6.42 2.35
N ASN A 87 0.16 -6.91 2.95
CA ASN A 87 0.15 -7.21 4.37
C ASN A 87 0.88 -8.53 4.65
N PRO A 88 1.41 -8.75 5.86
CA PRO A 88 1.84 -10.08 6.29
C PRO A 88 0.69 -11.09 6.24
N ALA A 89 1.00 -12.34 5.87
CA ALA A 89 0.07 -13.47 5.89
C ALA A 89 -0.28 -13.95 7.30
#